data_AF-A0A1Q3CBA7-F1
#
_entry.id   AF-A0A1Q3CBA7-F1
#
_cell.length_a   1.000
_cell.length_b   1.000
_cell.length_c   1.000
_cell.angle_alpha   90.00
_cell.angle_beta   90.00
_cell.angle_gamma   90.00
#
_symmetry.space_group_name_H-M   'P 1'
#
loop_
_entity.id
_entity.type
_entity.pdbx_description
1 polymer ?
#
loop_
_entity_poly.entity_id
_entity_poly.type
_entity_poly.pdbx_seq_one_letter_code
_entity_poly.pdbx_strand_id
1 'polypeptide(L)'
;MSLTLEDFKSISVWVKLSKVPIRYWKKLGLSYIASVLRRPLHMDLSTTNRYALSFVRGCIEMAASSSFLSSITLELYDGSTTTIEVEYPWKPASCTLCKVFDHSNKNCPKGVRRE
;
A
#
# COMPACT_ATOMS: atom_id res chain seq x y z
N MET A 1 3.08 31.58 -4.83
CA MET A 1 2.21 30.38 -4.88
C MET A 1 2.47 29.58 -3.61
N SER A 2 1.64 29.77 -2.58
CA SER A 2 1.71 28.97 -1.36
C SER A 2 1.05 27.62 -1.63
N LEU A 3 1.83 26.54 -1.57
CA LEU A 3 1.27 25.18 -1.53
C LEU A 3 0.45 25.08 -0.25
N THR A 4 -0.87 25.08 -0.37
CA THR A 4 -1.78 24.95 0.76
C THR A 4 -1.59 23.56 1.37
N LEU A 5 -1.63 23.47 2.69
CA LEU A 5 -1.46 22.26 3.52
C LEU A 5 -2.36 21.04 3.18
N GLU A 6 -3.20 21.13 2.15
CA GLU A 6 -4.12 20.07 1.72
C GLU A 6 -3.46 18.98 0.87
N ASP A 7 -2.21 19.18 0.42
CA ASP A 7 -1.64 18.48 -0.74
C ASP A 7 -0.99 17.11 -0.47
N PHE A 8 -0.77 16.68 0.78
CA PHE A 8 -0.05 15.42 1.10
C PHE A 8 -0.89 14.34 1.81
N LYS A 9 -2.13 14.13 1.32
CA LYS A 9 -3.05 13.12 1.87
C LYS A 9 -2.81 11.70 1.35
N SER A 10 -2.16 11.54 0.19
CA SER A 10 -1.77 10.24 -0.37
C SER A 10 -0.32 10.23 -0.84
N ILE A 11 0.26 9.03 -0.93
CA ILE A 11 1.60 8.81 -1.46
C ILE A 11 1.67 7.45 -2.16
N SER A 12 2.53 7.36 -3.17
CA SER A 12 2.85 6.11 -3.86
C SER A 12 3.87 5.31 -3.05
N VAL A 13 3.50 4.09 -2.66
CA VAL A 13 4.35 3.17 -1.89
C VAL A 13 4.61 1.91 -2.69
N TRP A 14 5.88 1.53 -2.80
CA TRP A 14 6.26 0.23 -3.34
C TRP A 14 5.99 -0.87 -2.32
N VAL A 15 5.35 -1.95 -2.77
CA VAL A 15 5.04 -3.13 -1.98
C VAL A 15 5.59 -4.37 -2.66
N LYS A 16 5.95 -5.36 -1.85
CA LYS A 16 6.30 -6.70 -2.27
C LYS A 16 5.28 -7.67 -1.69
N LEU A 17 4.59 -8.39 -2.57
CA LEU A 17 3.60 -9.40 -2.21
C LEU A 17 4.21 -10.78 -2.47
N SER A 18 4.36 -11.58 -1.42
CA SER A 18 4.92 -12.94 -1.50
C SER A 18 3.82 -13.97 -1.28
N LYS A 19 4.06 -15.23 -1.71
CA LYS A 19 3.09 -16.33 -1.61
C LYS A 19 1.79 -16.08 -2.40
N VAL A 20 1.87 -15.29 -3.47
CA VAL A 20 0.73 -15.04 -4.36
C VAL A 20 0.43 -16.31 -5.17
N PRO A 21 -0.79 -16.88 -5.10
CA PRO A 21 -1.12 -18.09 -5.84
C PRO A 21 -1.02 -17.86 -7.34
N ILE A 22 -0.43 -18.82 -8.07
CA ILE A 22 -0.10 -18.70 -9.50
C ILE A 22 -1.27 -18.23 -10.37
N ARG A 23 -2.49 -18.65 -10.02
CA ARG A 23 -3.72 -18.29 -10.73
C ARG A 23 -4.04 -16.78 -10.72
N TYR A 24 -3.52 -16.02 -9.76
CA TYR A 24 -3.69 -14.57 -9.67
C TYR A 24 -2.60 -13.77 -10.38
N TRP A 25 -1.56 -14.39 -10.97
CA TRP A 25 -0.45 -13.69 -11.66
C TRP A 25 -0.81 -13.07 -13.02
N LYS A 26 -2.09 -12.83 -13.25
CA LYS A 26 -2.59 -11.99 -14.36
C LYS A 26 -2.83 -10.59 -13.84
N LYS A 27 -2.74 -9.59 -14.73
CA LYS A 27 -2.96 -8.16 -14.38
C LYS A 27 -4.18 -7.94 -13.51
N LEU A 28 -5.31 -8.56 -13.85
CA LEU A 28 -6.56 -8.44 -13.09
C LEU A 28 -6.46 -9.07 -11.69
N GLY A 29 -5.87 -10.26 -11.56
CA GLY A 29 -5.73 -10.95 -10.27
C GLY A 29 -4.77 -10.24 -9.31
N LEU A 30 -3.65 -9.75 -9.84
CA LEU A 30 -2.69 -8.96 -9.06
C LEU A 30 -3.27 -7.60 -8.66
N SER A 31 -4.02 -6.94 -9.54
CA SER A 31 -4.72 -5.69 -9.21
C SER A 31 -5.80 -5.92 -8.16
N TYR A 32 -6.53 -7.04 -8.25
CA TYR A 32 -7.50 -7.43 -7.24
C TYR A 32 -6.86 -7.60 -5.86
N ILE A 33 -5.78 -8.38 -5.74
CA ILE A 33 -5.06 -8.55 -4.47
C ILE A 33 -4.52 -7.20 -3.96
N ALA A 34 -3.86 -6.42 -4.82
CA ALA A 34 -3.30 -5.12 -4.43
C ALA A 34 -4.39 -4.11 -4.02
N SER A 35 -5.61 -4.26 -4.51
CA SER A 35 -6.74 -3.40 -4.16
C SER A 35 -7.19 -3.54 -2.70
N VAL A 36 -6.89 -4.69 -2.07
CA VAL A 36 -7.09 -4.88 -0.62
C VAL A 36 -6.25 -3.91 0.19
N LEU A 37 -5.06 -3.56 -0.31
CA LEU A 37 -4.22 -2.56 0.35
C LEU A 37 -4.81 -1.17 0.15
N ARG A 38 -4.87 -0.67 -1.09
CA ARG A 38 -5.53 0.57 -1.52
C ARG A 38 -5.69 0.63 -3.04
N ARG A 39 -5.15 1.65 -3.73
CA ARG A 39 -5.30 1.80 -5.18
C ARG A 39 -4.01 1.38 -5.88
N PRO A 40 -3.98 0.24 -6.59
CA PRO A 40 -2.81 -0.14 -7.38
C PRO A 40 -2.60 0.83 -8.54
N LEU A 41 -1.35 1.27 -8.74
CA LEU A 41 -0.95 2.18 -9.81
C LEU A 41 -0.15 1.45 -10.89
N HIS A 42 0.93 0.79 -10.49
CA HIS A 42 1.91 0.19 -11.40
C HIS A 42 2.45 -1.12 -10.85
N MET A 43 3.04 -1.93 -11.72
CA MET A 43 3.87 -3.08 -11.36
C MET A 43 5.21 -2.97 -12.06
N ASP A 44 6.24 -3.57 -11.49
CA ASP A 44 7.54 -3.60 -12.14
C ASP A 44 7.53 -4.52 -13.38
N LEU A 45 8.58 -4.41 -14.20
CA LEU A 45 8.70 -5.16 -15.44
C LEU A 45 8.81 -6.66 -15.20
N SER A 46 9.54 -7.07 -14.15
CA SER A 46 9.71 -8.49 -13.79
C SER A 46 8.38 -9.16 -13.45
N THR A 47 7.54 -8.47 -12.68
CA THR A 47 6.18 -8.91 -12.34
C THR A 47 5.29 -8.92 -13.59
N THR A 48 5.33 -7.85 -14.39
CA THR A 48 4.49 -7.71 -15.59
C THR A 48 4.79 -8.80 -16.62
N ASN A 49 6.07 -9.09 -16.82
CA ASN A 49 6.53 -10.09 -17.78
C ASN A 49 6.57 -11.51 -17.20
N ARG A 50 6.29 -11.68 -15.90
CA ARG A 50 6.26 -12.96 -15.19
C ARG A 50 7.60 -13.73 -15.25
N TYR A 51 8.72 -13.02 -15.26
CA TYR A 51 10.05 -13.64 -15.35
C TYR A 51 10.47 -14.36 -14.07
N ALA A 52 10.05 -13.85 -12.90
CA ALA A 52 10.35 -14.44 -11.60
C ALA A 52 9.07 -14.48 -10.75
N LEU A 53 8.47 -15.66 -10.65
CA LEU A 53 7.19 -15.87 -9.95
C LEU A 53 7.34 -16.00 -8.42
N SER A 54 8.41 -15.46 -7.84
CA SER A 54 8.69 -15.56 -6.40
C SER A 54 7.92 -14.52 -5.58
N PHE A 55 7.81 -13.30 -6.09
CA PHE A 55 7.04 -12.22 -5.48
C PHE A 55 6.59 -11.21 -6.53
N VAL A 56 5.54 -10.48 -6.20
CA VAL A 56 4.99 -9.40 -7.02
C VAL A 56 5.46 -8.08 -6.43
N ARG A 57 6.01 -7.20 -7.27
CA ARG A 57 6.36 -5.83 -6.86
C ARG A 57 5.41 -4.83 -7.51
N GLY A 58 4.64 -4.13 -6.67
CA GLY A 58 3.62 -3.19 -7.09
C GLY A 58 3.79 -1.82 -6.44
N CYS A 59 3.37 -0.78 -7.13
CA CYS A 59 3.25 0.57 -6.61
C CYS A 59 1.78 0.85 -6.30
N ILE A 60 1.50 1.23 -5.06
CA ILE A 60 0.13 1.42 -4.54
C ILE A 60 0.02 2.83 -3.96
N GLU A 61 -1.01 3.56 -4.37
CA GLU A 61 -1.37 4.83 -3.75
C GLU A 61 -2.02 4.57 -2.39
N MET A 62 -1.34 5.02 -1.33
CA MET A 62 -1.75 4.86 0.06
C MET A 62 -2.13 6.22 0.64
N ALA A 63 -3.32 6.34 1.22
CA ALA A 63 -3.68 7.55 1.98
C ALA A 63 -2.98 7.57 3.35
N ALA A 64 -2.71 8.74 3.91
CA ALA A 64 -2.11 8.92 5.23
C ALA A 64 -2.96 8.38 6.40
N SER A 65 -4.25 8.16 6.15
CA SER A 65 -5.19 7.47 7.05
C SER A 65 -5.19 5.94 6.91
N SER A 66 -4.43 5.39 5.95
CA SER A 66 -4.43 3.96 5.65
C SER A 66 -3.60 3.16 6.65
N SER A 67 -4.03 1.92 6.91
CA SER A 67 -3.23 0.92 7.62
C SER A 67 -2.26 0.23 6.65
N PHE A 68 -1.05 -0.05 7.11
CA PHE A 68 -0.04 -0.83 6.38
C PHE A 68 -0.13 -2.29 6.83
N LEU A 69 -0.91 -3.10 6.12
CA LEU A 69 -1.13 -4.51 6.45
C LEU A 69 0.14 -5.33 6.21
N SER A 70 0.48 -6.25 7.12
CA SER A 70 1.59 -7.20 6.93
C SER A 70 1.19 -8.45 6.14
N SER A 71 -0.11 -8.71 6.01
CA SER A 71 -0.63 -9.86 5.28
C SER A 71 -2.04 -9.60 4.75
N ILE A 72 -2.42 -10.37 3.73
CA ILE A 72 -3.76 -10.40 3.15
C ILE A 72 -4.25 -11.85 3.20
N THR A 73 -5.40 -12.09 3.82
CA THR A 73 -6.09 -13.38 3.74
C THR A 73 -6.96 -13.39 2.49
N LEU A 74 -6.74 -14.39 1.64
CA LEU A 74 -7.47 -14.58 0.39
C LEU A 74 -8.22 -15.90 0.43
N GLU A 75 -9.54 -15.83 0.33
CA GLU A 75 -10.41 -16.98 0.16
C GLU A 75 -10.35 -17.47 -1.29
N LEU A 76 -10.22 -18.79 -1.45
CA LEU A 76 -10.10 -19.46 -2.73
C LEU A 76 -11.46 -20.06 -3.13
N TYR A 77 -11.59 -20.45 -4.40
CA TYR A 77 -12.86 -20.95 -4.95
C TYR A 77 -13.34 -22.26 -4.31
N ASP A 78 -12.43 -23.01 -3.70
CA ASP A 78 -12.69 -24.26 -2.98
C ASP A 78 -13.03 -24.03 -1.50
N GLY A 79 -13.18 -22.76 -1.08
CA GLY A 79 -13.44 -22.37 0.30
C GLY A 79 -12.21 -22.39 1.20
N SER A 80 -11.05 -22.81 0.69
CA SER A 80 -9.80 -22.71 1.45
C SER A 80 -9.30 -21.27 1.50
N THR A 81 -8.44 -20.96 2.48
CA THR A 81 -7.81 -19.64 2.58
C THR A 81 -6.31 -19.74 2.44
N THR A 82 -5.70 -18.74 1.81
CA THR A 82 -4.26 -18.56 1.77
C THR A 82 -3.88 -17.19 2.31
N THR A 83 -2.65 -17.07 2.80
CA THR A 83 -2.12 -15.82 3.33
C THR A 83 -1.01 -15.30 2.43
N ILE A 84 -1.24 -14.13 1.85
CA ILE A 84 -0.26 -13.38 1.07
C ILE A 84 0.50 -12.47 2.03
N GLU A 85 1.82 -12.53 2.00
CA GLU A 85 2.67 -11.68 2.83
C GLU A 85 2.93 -10.35 2.15
N VAL A 86 2.87 -9.27 2.92
CA VAL A 86 3.03 -7.91 2.44
C VAL A 86 4.25 -7.29 3.10
N GLU A 87 5.23 -6.94 2.28
CA GLU A 87 6.45 -6.26 2.70
C GLU A 87 6.51 -4.88 2.05
N TYR A 88 6.92 -3.88 2.82
CA TYR A 88 7.11 -2.51 2.35
C TYR A 88 8.58 -2.15 2.51
N PRO A 89 9.35 -2.01 1.40
CA PRO A 89 10.75 -1.61 1.47
C PRO A 89 10.95 -0.24 2.15
N TRP A 90 9.94 0.62 2.09
CA TRP A 90 9.91 1.90 2.77
C TRP A 90 8.48 2.22 3.23
N LYS A 91 8.34 2.73 4.46
CA LYS A 91 7.06 3.12 5.06
C LYS A 91 7.13 4.60 5.47
N PRO A 92 6.38 5.50 4.82
CA PRO A 92 6.31 6.90 5.24
C PRO A 92 5.58 7.03 6.58
N ALA A 93 6.12 7.88 7.46
CA ALA A 93 5.40 8.28 8.66
C ALA A 93 4.29 9.26 8.30
N SER A 94 3.09 9.05 8.84
CA SER A 94 1.98 10.01 8.72
C SER A 94 1.68 10.68 10.05
N CYS A 95 1.24 11.93 9.99
CA CYS A 95 0.64 12.61 11.13
C CYS A 95 -0.70 11.93 11.45
N THR A 96 -0.79 11.33 12.62
CA THR A 96 -2.02 10.66 13.09
C THR A 96 -3.12 11.64 13.47
N LEU A 97 -2.78 12.92 13.74
CA LEU A 97 -3.72 13.97 14.16
C LEU A 97 -4.46 14.60 12.97
N CYS A 98 -3.74 14.92 11.89
CA CYS A 98 -4.34 15.56 10.71
C CYS A 98 -4.34 14.69 9.45
N LYS A 99 -3.79 13.48 9.50
CA LYS A 99 -3.78 12.47 8.42
C LYS A 99 -3.11 13.00 7.14
N VAL A 100 -1.87 13.45 7.25
CA VAL A 100 -1.00 13.86 6.12
C VAL A 100 0.40 13.26 6.29
N PHE A 101 1.18 13.14 5.22
CA PHE A 101 2.56 12.64 5.26
C PHE A 101 3.64 13.73 5.46
N ASP A 102 3.23 15.00 5.51
CA ASP A 102 4.12 16.16 5.51
C ASP A 102 4.90 16.37 6.83
N HIS A 103 4.31 16.02 7.97
CA HIS A 103 4.93 16.26 9.28
C HIS A 103 4.62 15.18 10.31
N SER A 104 5.39 15.17 11.41
CA SER A 104 5.14 14.30 12.57
C SER A 104 4.08 14.88 13.50
N ASN A 105 3.49 14.04 14.38
CA ASN A 105 2.53 14.49 15.38
C ASN A 105 3.03 15.68 16.23
N LYS A 106 4.33 15.74 16.54
CA LYS A 106 4.94 16.79 17.37
C LYS A 106 4.85 18.17 16.73
N ASN A 107 4.94 18.21 15.39
CA ASN A 107 4.93 19.46 14.64
C ASN A 107 3.55 19.74 14.03
N CYS A 108 2.50 19.06 14.51
CA CYS A 108 1.18 19.19 13.92
C CYS A 108 0.50 20.49 14.36
N PRO A 109 0.05 21.35 13.43
CA PRO A 109 -0.69 22.57 13.77
C PRO A 109 -1.97 22.29 14.58
N LYS A 110 -2.58 21.11 14.40
CA LYS A 110 -3.74 20.68 15.20
C LYS A 110 -3.38 20.21 16.62
N GLY A 111 -2.11 19.87 16.86
CA GLY A 111 -1.61 19.44 18.18
C GLY A 111 -1.24 20.60 19.10
N VAL A 112 -0.87 21.76 18.53
CA VAL A 112 -0.41 22.94 19.28
C VAL A 112 -1.55 23.72 19.97
N ARG A 113 -2.83 23.40 19.70
CA ARG A 113 -4.01 24.08 20.27
C ARG A 113 -4.56 23.47 21.57
N ARG A 114 -3.74 22.78 22.36
CA ARG A 114 -4.14 22.29 23.69
C ARG A 114 -3.28 22.97 24.76
N GLU A 115 -3.59 24.23 25.02
CA GLU A 115 -3.24 24.93 26.25
C GLU A 115 -4.41 25.86 26.64
#